data_AF-A0A528N4S2-F1
#
_entry.id   AF-A0A528N4S2-F1
#
_cell.length_a   1.000
_cell.length_b   1.000
_cell.length_c   1.000
_cell.angle_alpha   90.00
_cell.angle_beta   90.00
_cell.angle_gamma   90.00
#
_symmetry.space_group_name_H-M   'P 1'
#
loop_
_entity.id
_entity.type
_entity.pdbx_description
1 polymer ?
#
loop_
_entity_poly.entity_id
_entity_poly.type
_entity_poly.pdbx_seq_one_letter_code
_entity_poly.pdbx_strand_id
1 'polypeptide(L)'
;HVHVKDVRMEVIEKIDRQKQSFLDAVALGAFTVPGDGSLDFGAIVERLANYGYEGWFVVEAEQDPKKNPPLRMAQVGYKELMRVMTAAGYTVETQG
;
A
#
# COMPACT_ATOMS: atom_id res chain seq x y z
N HIS A 1 -4.70 12.13 7.66
CA HIS A 1 -4.92 10.78 7.12
C HIS A 1 -3.80 10.47 6.14
N VAL A 2 -3.40 9.20 6.02
CA VAL A 2 -2.34 8.71 5.13
C VAL A 2 -2.92 7.59 4.28
N HIS A 3 -2.76 7.68 2.96
CA HIS A 3 -3.09 6.58 2.06
C HIS A 3 -1.87 5.68 1.92
N VAL A 4 -2.06 4.39 2.16
CA VAL A 4 -1.02 3.39 2.07
C VAL A 4 -1.28 2.54 0.84
N LYS A 5 -0.57 2.95 -0.22
CA LYS A 5 -0.53 2.32 -1.53
C LYS A 5 0.89 1.85 -1.78
N ASP A 6 1.04 0.58 -2.10
CA ASP A 6 2.32 0.00 -2.46
C ASP A 6 2.48 -0.01 -3.99
N VAL A 7 3.71 -0.23 -4.44
CA VAL A 7 4.06 -0.31 -5.85
C VAL A 7 4.92 -1.53 -6.13
N ARG A 8 4.82 -2.05 -7.36
CA ARG A 8 5.70 -3.07 -7.89
C ARG A 8 6.79 -2.41 -8.73
N MET A 9 7.98 -2.24 -8.15
CA MET A 9 9.07 -1.52 -8.81
C MET A 9 9.50 -2.20 -10.12
N GLU A 10 9.43 -3.52 -10.19
CA GLU A 10 9.73 -4.30 -11.40
C GLU A 10 8.76 -4.04 -12.56
N VAL A 11 7.57 -3.51 -12.26
CA VAL A 11 6.61 -3.02 -13.26
C VAL A 11 6.91 -1.57 -13.59
N ILE A 12 7.08 -0.72 -12.57
CA ILE A 12 7.36 0.72 -12.73
C ILE A 12 8.60 0.97 -13.58
N GLU A 13 9.66 0.20 -13.37
CA GLU A 13 10.92 0.32 -14.11
C GLU A 13 10.77 0.02 -15.60
N LYS A 14 9.73 -0.71 -16.00
CA LYS A 14 9.43 -1.05 -17.39
C LYS A 14 8.47 -0.07 -18.05
N ILE A 15 7.92 0.90 -17.30
CA ILE A 15 6.99 1.89 -17.81
C ILE A 15 7.75 2.95 -18.63
N ASP A 16 7.38 3.08 -19.90
CA ASP A 16 7.74 4.22 -20.74
C ASP A 16 6.88 5.44 -20.36
N ARG A 17 7.44 6.30 -19.52
CA ARG A 17 6.77 7.50 -18.98
C ARG A 17 6.41 8.55 -20.04
N GLN A 18 6.89 8.42 -21.29
CA GLN A 18 6.52 9.31 -22.39
C GLN A 18 5.33 8.79 -23.20
N LYS A 19 5.00 7.50 -23.09
CA LYS A 19 3.97 6.85 -23.91
C LYS A 19 2.84 6.24 -23.11
N GLN A 20 3.12 5.73 -21.93
CA GLN A 20 2.16 5.01 -21.12
C GLN A 20 1.50 5.95 -20.12
N SER A 21 0.17 5.89 -20.09
CA SER A 21 -0.66 6.67 -19.19
C SER A 21 -0.68 6.06 -17.78
N PHE A 22 -1.28 6.79 -16.85
CA PHE A 22 -1.59 6.26 -15.52
C PHE A 22 -2.47 5.00 -15.58
N LEU A 23 -3.47 4.97 -16.46
CA LEU A 23 -4.36 3.80 -16.62
C LEU A 23 -3.60 2.60 -17.18
N ASP A 24 -2.63 2.82 -18.07
CA ASP A 24 -1.74 1.74 -18.54
C ASP A 24 -0.92 1.17 -17.38
N ALA A 25 -0.38 2.04 -16.50
CA ALA A 25 0.33 1.59 -15.30
C ALA A 25 -0.56 0.76 -14.37
N VAL A 26 -1.81 1.17 -14.15
CA VAL A 26 -2.81 0.40 -13.39
C VAL A 26 -3.06 -0.96 -14.03
N ALA A 27 -3.31 -0.99 -15.35
CA ALA A 27 -3.59 -2.22 -16.09
C ALA A 27 -2.39 -3.20 -16.11
N LEU A 28 -1.17 -2.66 -16.09
CA LEU A 28 0.08 -3.41 -16.00
C LEU A 28 0.39 -3.90 -14.58
N GLY A 29 -0.37 -3.45 -13.57
CA GLY A 29 -0.21 -3.89 -12.18
C GLY A 29 0.88 -3.15 -11.41
N ALA A 30 1.14 -1.88 -11.75
CA ALA A 30 2.15 -1.08 -11.06
C ALA A 30 1.81 -0.82 -9.59
N PHE A 31 0.53 -0.72 -9.25
CA PHE A 31 0.06 -0.43 -7.88
C PHE A 31 -0.48 -1.70 -7.19
N THR A 32 -0.33 -1.76 -5.88
CA THR A 32 -0.84 -2.84 -5.03
C THR A 32 -1.01 -2.39 -3.58
N VAL A 33 -1.41 -3.31 -2.71
CA VAL A 33 -1.58 -3.08 -1.27
C VAL A 33 -0.25 -3.29 -0.52
N PRO A 34 -0.06 -2.67 0.66
CA PRO A 34 1.10 -2.93 1.51
C PRO A 34 1.30 -4.43 1.74
N GLY A 35 2.55 -4.90 1.62
CA GLY A 35 2.92 -6.31 1.81
C GLY A 35 2.80 -7.18 0.57
N ASP A 36 2.44 -6.58 -0.57
CA ASP A 36 2.42 -7.22 -1.90
C ASP A 36 3.23 -6.44 -2.95
N GLY A 37 3.97 -5.40 -2.54
CA GLY A 37 4.82 -4.59 -3.39
C GLY A 37 6.25 -4.46 -2.87
N SER A 38 6.87 -3.32 -3.19
CA SER A 38 8.31 -3.10 -3.05
C SER A 38 8.68 -2.06 -1.99
N LEU A 39 7.70 -1.32 -1.43
CA LEU A 39 7.99 -0.29 -0.44
C LEU A 39 8.22 -0.90 0.95
N ASP A 40 9.18 -0.33 1.70
CA ASP A 40 9.40 -0.67 3.10
C ASP A 40 8.41 0.08 4.01
N PHE A 41 7.25 -0.52 4.23
CA PHE A 41 6.24 0.03 5.15
C PHE A 41 6.68 0.03 6.61
N GLY A 42 7.66 -0.80 7.00
CA GLY A 42 8.23 -0.76 8.34
C GLY A 42 8.90 0.58 8.61
N ALA A 43 9.83 0.96 7.74
CA ALA A 43 10.55 2.24 7.84
C ALA A 43 9.61 3.45 7.71
N ILE A 44 8.61 3.38 6.81
CA ILE A 44 7.63 4.47 6.62
C ILE A 44 6.78 4.67 7.87
N VAL A 45 6.21 3.60 8.42
CA VAL A 45 5.33 3.66 9.59
C VAL A 45 6.10 4.03 10.85
N GLU A 46 7.31 3.50 11.04
CA GLU A 46 8.21 3.91 12.13
C GLU A 46 8.50 5.41 12.07
N ARG A 47 8.76 5.95 10.87
CA ARG A 47 9.03 7.39 10.73
C ARG A 47 7.82 8.24 11.08
N LEU A 48 6.61 7.82 10.70
CA LEU A 48 5.37 8.50 11.07
C LEU A 48 5.13 8.46 12.59
N ALA A 49 5.37 7.30 13.22
CA ALA A 49 5.28 7.16 14.67
C ALA A 49 6.25 8.09 15.40
N ASN A 50 7.49 8.20 14.93
CA ASN A 50 8.51 9.10 15.49
C ASN A 50 8.14 10.59 15.38
N TYR A 51 7.28 10.96 14.43
CA TYR A 51 6.70 12.31 14.34
C TYR A 51 5.43 12.48 15.17
N GLY A 52 4.96 11.45 15.86
CA GLY A 52 3.71 11.47 16.63
C GLY A 52 2.48 11.56 15.74
N TYR A 53 2.51 11.02 14.51
CA TYR A 53 1.34 11.04 13.65
C TYR A 53 0.22 10.19 14.24
N GLU A 54 -0.95 10.79 14.45
CA GLU A 54 -2.17 10.11 14.87
C GLU A 54 -3.27 10.35 13.83
N GLY A 55 -3.96 9.27 13.43
CA GLY A 55 -5.09 9.34 12.52
C GLY A 55 -5.16 8.16 11.57
N TRP A 56 -6.00 8.30 10.55
CA TRP A 56 -6.31 7.20 9.64
C TRP A 56 -5.14 6.80 8.75
N PHE A 57 -4.93 5.50 8.64
CA PHE A 57 -4.18 4.85 7.57
C PHE A 57 -5.18 4.09 6.69
N VAL A 58 -5.24 4.46 5.41
CA VAL A 58 -6.25 3.95 4.47
C VAL A 58 -5.56 3.09 3.43
N VAL A 59 -5.82 1.78 3.44
CA VAL A 59 -5.36 0.87 2.37
C VAL A 59 -6.05 1.27 1.06
N GLU A 60 -5.25 1.60 0.05
CA GLU A 60 -5.75 2.02 -1.26
C GLU A 60 -4.91 1.42 -2.38
N ALA A 61 -5.53 0.71 -3.33
CA ALA A 61 -4.84 0.20 -4.50
C ALA A 61 -5.78 0.08 -5.71
N GLU A 62 -5.44 0.73 -6.82
CA GLU A 62 -6.10 0.53 -8.11
C GLU A 62 -5.51 -0.71 -8.77
N GLN A 63 -6.32 -1.75 -8.92
CA GLN A 63 -5.92 -3.02 -9.49
C GLN A 63 -7.04 -3.61 -10.36
N ASP A 64 -6.68 -4.46 -11.31
CA ASP A 64 -7.65 -5.32 -12.00
C ASP A 64 -8.26 -6.31 -10.98
N PRO A 65 -9.56 -6.21 -10.65
CA PRO A 65 -10.18 -7.03 -9.60
C PRO A 65 -10.32 -8.50 -9.97
N LYS A 66 -10.18 -8.86 -11.27
CA LYS A 66 -10.16 -10.27 -11.69
C LYS A 66 -8.84 -10.95 -11.33
N LYS A 67 -7.72 -10.22 -11.48
CA LYS A 67 -6.38 -10.70 -11.13
C LYS A 67 -6.12 -10.58 -9.62
N ASN A 68 -6.63 -9.51 -9.02
CA ASN A 68 -6.42 -9.15 -7.62
C ASN A 68 -7.77 -8.99 -6.91
N PRO A 69 -8.43 -10.09 -6.47
CA PRO A 69 -9.73 -10.04 -5.83
C PRO A 69 -9.76 -9.07 -4.63
N PRO A 70 -10.69 -8.10 -4.58
CA PRO A 70 -10.63 -7.00 -3.60
C PRO A 70 -10.57 -7.45 -2.14
N LEU A 71 -11.39 -8.44 -1.74
CA LEU A 71 -11.39 -8.95 -0.37
C LEU A 71 -10.02 -9.53 0.03
N ARG A 72 -9.40 -10.29 -0.88
CA ARG A 72 -8.07 -10.87 -0.65
C ARG A 72 -7.03 -9.76 -0.48
N MET A 73 -7.08 -8.72 -1.31
CA MET A 73 -6.13 -7.61 -1.23
C MET A 73 -6.32 -6.76 0.01
N ALA A 74 -7.56 -6.53 0.44
CA ALA A 74 -7.84 -5.88 1.72
C ALA A 74 -7.24 -6.67 2.90
N GLN A 75 -7.35 -8.00 2.90
CA GLN A 75 -6.75 -8.86 3.93
C GLN A 75 -5.21 -8.80 3.95
N VAL A 76 -4.57 -8.76 2.77
CA VAL A 76 -3.11 -8.65 2.66
C VAL A 76 -2.64 -7.30 3.20
N GLY A 77 -3.22 -6.20 2.72
CA GLY A 77 -2.89 -4.85 3.19
C GLY A 77 -3.12 -4.68 4.69
N TYR A 78 -4.25 -5.17 5.20
CA TYR A 78 -4.56 -5.14 6.63
C TYR A 78 -3.52 -5.89 7.46
N LYS A 79 -3.16 -7.13 7.04
CA LYS A 79 -2.17 -7.93 7.77
C LYS A 79 -0.83 -7.22 7.86
N GLU A 80 -0.37 -6.62 6.77
CA GLU A 80 0.91 -5.92 6.76
C GLU A 80 0.88 -4.66 7.64
N LEU A 81 -0.17 -3.84 7.52
CA LEU A 81 -0.31 -2.64 8.35
C LEU A 81 -0.37 -2.98 9.84
N MET A 82 -1.17 -3.97 10.23
CA MET A 82 -1.22 -4.41 11.63
C MET A 82 0.15 -4.83 12.13
N ARG A 83 0.94 -5.54 11.32
CA ARG A 83 2.30 -5.97 11.66
C ARG A 83 3.21 -4.76 11.90
N VAL A 84 3.29 -3.83 10.94
CA VAL A 84 4.23 -2.70 11.04
C VAL A 84 3.78 -1.64 12.05
N MET A 85 2.48 -1.41 12.20
CA MET A 85 1.94 -0.48 13.19
C MET A 85 2.17 -0.98 14.61
N THR A 86 1.92 -2.27 14.86
CA THR A 86 2.22 -2.89 16.17
C THR A 86 3.70 -2.78 16.48
N ALA A 87 4.57 -3.06 15.51
CA ALA A 87 6.03 -2.94 15.67
C ALA A 87 6.48 -1.50 15.96
N ALA A 88 5.79 -0.50 15.39
CA ALA A 88 6.05 0.91 15.62
C ALA A 88 5.38 1.48 16.90
N GLY A 89 4.68 0.64 17.68
CA GLY A 89 4.06 1.05 18.94
C GLY A 89 2.70 1.74 18.81
N TYR A 90 2.05 1.68 17.64
CA TYR A 90 0.69 2.17 17.48
C TYR A 90 -0.33 1.28 18.18
N THR A 91 -1.31 1.91 18.83
CA THR A 91 -2.59 1.27 19.16
C THR A 91 -3.54 1.48 17.98
N VAL A 92 -4.01 0.40 17.36
CA VAL A 92 -4.88 0.47 16.19
C VAL A 92 -6.33 0.22 16.61
N GLU A 93 -7.19 1.19 16.34
CA GLU A 93 -8.64 1.04 16.47
C GLU A 93 -9.23 0.63 15.12
N THR A 94 -9.90 -0.52 15.07
CA THR A 94 -10.48 -1.06 13.83
C THR A 94 -11.99 -0.86 13.76
N GLN A 95 -12.55 0.10 14.51
CA GLN A 95 -13.99 0.34 14.49
C GLN A 95 -14.40 0.99 13.16
N GLY A 96 -15.20 0.25 12.40
CA GLY A 96 -16.04 0.73 11.31
C GLY A 96 -17.44 0.18 11.50
#